data_AF-A0A4R8Z885-F1
#
_entry.id   AF-A0A4R8Z885-F1
#
_cell.length_a   1.000
_cell.length_b   1.000
_cell.length_c   1.000
_cell.angle_alpha   90.00
_cell.angle_beta   90.00
_cell.angle_gamma   90.00
#
_symmetry.space_group_name_H-M   'P 1'
#
loop_
_entity.id
_entity.type
_entity.pdbx_description
1 polymer ?
#
loop_
_entity_poly.entity_id
_entity_poly.type
_entity_poly.pdbx_seq_one_letter_code
_entity_poly.pdbx_strand_id
1 'polypeptide(L)'
;MFAESLTEHMLQNGASIREFADAYVETRARLGLPPVPVETIVYARAVEIVAERMRRVDLLTGRDVTAAVRATKAMVRREERQQQFERLIRTVVTHAHRNSARFRVDAEIDYLARTHRGKPRVPVESLVVQLAMQEVFGRVPTNRLTIDDARSVARVAKQRVAMSFQARADAVDERIHRPSVG
;
A
#
# COMPACT_ATOMS: atom_id res chain seq x y z
N MET A 1 -3.53 4.94 -27.55
CA MET A 1 -2.16 5.19 -28.07
C MET A 1 -1.36 6.13 -27.16
N PHE A 2 -1.41 7.47 -27.29
CA PHE A 2 -0.52 8.35 -26.50
C PHE A 2 -0.75 8.28 -24.98
N ALA A 3 -2.00 8.44 -24.51
CA ALA A 3 -2.30 8.39 -23.07
C ALA A 3 -1.99 7.03 -22.42
N GLU A 4 -2.14 5.94 -23.17
CA GLU A 4 -1.79 4.59 -22.73
C GLU A 4 -0.27 4.46 -22.61
N SER A 5 0.48 4.84 -23.66
CA SER A 5 1.95 4.83 -23.63
C SER A 5 2.53 5.73 -22.55
N LEU A 6 1.93 6.91 -22.32
CA LEU A 6 2.31 7.79 -21.22
C LEU A 6 2.05 7.15 -19.86
N THR A 7 0.91 6.48 -19.71
CA THR A 7 0.58 5.80 -18.45
C THR A 7 1.50 4.62 -18.18
N GLU A 8 1.71 3.77 -19.18
CA GLU A 8 2.64 2.65 -19.09
C GLU A 8 4.05 3.12 -18.75
N HIS A 9 4.54 4.15 -19.44
CA HIS A 9 5.86 4.72 -19.19
C HIS A 9 5.97 5.25 -17.75
N MET A 10 4.94 5.95 -17.26
CA MET A 10 4.91 6.47 -15.88
C MET A 10 4.85 5.36 -14.83
N LEU A 11 4.15 4.26 -15.08
CA LEU A 11 4.10 3.13 -14.14
C LEU A 11 5.44 2.40 -14.05
N GLN A 12 6.15 2.27 -15.16
CA GLN A 12 7.43 1.57 -15.22
C GLN A 12 8.61 2.44 -14.78
N ASN A 13 8.59 3.74 -15.11
CA ASN A 13 9.75 4.62 -14.98
C ASN A 13 9.53 5.80 -14.03
N GLY A 14 8.35 5.93 -13.43
CA GLY A 14 7.96 7.10 -12.64
C GLY A 14 8.91 7.44 -11.49
N ALA A 15 9.51 6.43 -10.85
CA ALA A 15 10.51 6.64 -9.79
C ALA A 15 11.78 7.32 -10.33
N SER A 16 12.35 6.79 -11.42
CA SER A 16 13.54 7.37 -12.06
C SER A 16 13.28 8.76 -12.62
N ILE A 17 12.10 8.99 -13.23
CA ILE A 17 11.71 10.33 -13.72
C ILE A 17 11.58 11.31 -12.55
N ARG A 18 11.10 10.85 -11.39
CA ARG A 18 11.01 11.68 -10.19
C ARG A 18 12.38 12.04 -9.64
N GLU A 19 13.31 11.09 -9.56
CA GLU A 19 14.69 11.35 -9.14
C GLU A 19 15.36 12.40 -10.05
N PHE A 20 15.16 12.28 -11.36
CA PHE A 20 15.60 13.30 -12.31
C PHE A 20 14.97 14.66 -12.02
N ALA A 21 13.65 14.70 -11.80
CA ALA A 21 12.93 15.94 -11.53
C ALA A 21 13.37 16.60 -10.21
N ASP A 22 13.63 15.82 -9.16
CA ASP A 22 14.15 16.31 -7.88
C ASP A 22 15.54 16.94 -8.07
N ALA A 23 16.45 16.25 -8.76
CA ALA A 23 17.79 16.76 -9.06
C ALA A 23 17.76 18.04 -9.94
N TYR A 24 16.82 18.10 -10.89
CA TYR A 24 16.60 19.28 -11.72
C TYR A 24 16.12 20.47 -10.88
N VAL A 25 15.14 20.27 -10.01
CA VAL A 25 14.59 21.33 -9.14
C VAL A 25 15.65 21.82 -8.15
N GLU A 26 16.44 20.93 -7.56
CA GLU A 26 17.57 21.30 -6.68
C GLU A 26 18.59 22.17 -7.41
N THR A 27 18.98 21.77 -8.62
CA THR A 27 19.93 22.54 -9.44
C THR A 27 19.36 23.90 -9.81
N ARG A 28 18.08 23.97 -10.19
CA ARG A 28 17.37 25.20 -10.50
C ARG A 28 17.37 26.16 -9.30
N ALA A 29 17.13 25.64 -8.09
CA ALA A 29 17.17 26.42 -6.86
C ALA A 29 18.57 26.97 -6.57
N ARG A 30 19.63 26.16 -6.76
CA ARG A 30 21.02 26.62 -6.62
C ARG A 30 21.37 27.76 -7.57
N LEU A 31 20.77 27.78 -8.75
CA LEU A 31 20.97 28.83 -9.77
C LEU A 31 20.10 30.08 -9.54
N GLY A 32 19.32 30.14 -8.46
CA GLY A 32 18.43 31.28 -8.17
C GLY A 32 17.26 31.42 -9.13
N LEU A 33 16.94 30.38 -9.89
CA LEU A 33 15.82 30.39 -10.83
C LEU A 33 14.48 30.19 -10.10
N PRO A 34 13.36 30.69 -10.66
CA PRO A 34 12.04 30.55 -10.03
C PRO A 34 11.68 29.10 -9.72
N PRO A 35 11.08 28.81 -8.56
CA PRO A 35 10.72 27.44 -8.18
C PRO A 35 9.66 26.87 -9.13
N VAL A 36 9.82 25.59 -9.47
CA VAL A 36 8.85 24.84 -10.27
C VAL A 36 8.50 23.55 -9.51
N PRO A 37 7.22 23.16 -9.40
CA PRO A 37 6.85 21.92 -8.75
C PRO A 37 7.49 20.71 -9.45
N VAL A 38 8.08 19.81 -8.66
CA VAL A 38 8.68 18.55 -9.14
C VAL A 38 7.69 17.78 -10.03
N GLU A 39 6.42 17.72 -9.63
CA GLU A 39 5.38 17.03 -10.41
C GLU A 39 5.24 17.60 -11.82
N THR A 40 5.37 18.91 -12.01
CA THR A 40 5.33 19.53 -13.35
C THR A 40 6.48 19.02 -14.22
N ILE A 41 7.69 18.96 -13.66
CA ILE A 41 8.87 18.47 -14.37
C ILE A 41 8.74 16.98 -14.71
N VAL A 42 8.23 16.16 -13.78
CA VAL A 42 7.99 14.73 -14.00
C VAL A 42 7.11 14.49 -15.22
N TYR A 43 5.94 15.13 -15.28
CA TYR A 43 5.01 14.89 -16.38
C TYR A 43 5.45 15.57 -17.68
N ALA A 44 6.14 16.71 -17.61
CA ALA A 44 6.74 17.32 -18.80
C ALA A 44 7.78 16.37 -19.42
N ARG A 45 8.69 15.82 -18.60
CA ARG A 45 9.72 14.89 -19.06
C ARG A 45 9.14 13.59 -19.61
N ALA A 46 8.10 13.05 -18.97
CA ALA A 46 7.42 11.86 -19.45
C ALA A 46 6.74 12.09 -20.81
N VAL A 47 6.09 13.26 -20.99
CA VAL A 47 5.48 13.64 -22.26
C VAL A 47 6.53 13.79 -23.36
N GLU A 48 7.65 14.44 -23.08
CA GLU A 48 8.77 14.59 -24.02
C GLU A 48 9.27 13.23 -24.52
N ILE A 49 9.62 12.31 -23.61
CA ILE A 49 10.14 10.99 -23.95
C ILE A 49 9.12 10.17 -24.78
N VAL A 50 7.84 10.22 -24.40
CA VAL A 50 6.81 9.46 -25.11
C VAL A 50 6.50 10.07 -26.48
N ALA A 51 6.50 11.40 -26.58
CA ALA A 51 6.32 12.10 -27.84
C ALA A 51 7.46 11.76 -28.82
N GLU A 52 8.72 11.82 -28.39
CA GLU A 52 9.89 11.47 -29.24
C GLU A 52 9.82 10.05 -29.80
N ARG A 53 9.27 9.11 -29.02
CA ARG A 53 9.13 7.70 -29.44
C ARG A 53 7.97 7.47 -30.41
N MET A 54 7.01 8.40 -30.47
CA MET A 54 5.83 8.26 -31.32
C MET A 54 6.05 8.91 -32.68
N ARG A 55 5.96 8.13 -33.77
CA ARG A 55 6.12 8.63 -35.15
C ARG A 55 4.97 9.52 -35.68
N ARG A 56 3.99 9.91 -34.85
CA ARG A 56 2.79 10.71 -35.24
C ARG A 56 2.42 11.75 -34.17
N VAL A 57 3.41 12.51 -33.67
CA VAL A 57 3.16 13.60 -32.70
C VAL A 57 2.35 14.73 -33.31
N ASP A 58 2.42 14.91 -34.63
CA ASP A 58 1.83 16.03 -35.39
C ASP A 58 0.29 16.12 -35.30
N LEU A 59 -0.37 15.06 -34.80
CA LEU A 59 -1.82 15.00 -34.61
C LEU A 59 -2.25 15.34 -33.17
N LEU A 60 -1.32 15.51 -32.24
CA LEU A 60 -1.64 15.81 -30.83
C LEU A 60 -1.74 17.31 -30.62
N THR A 61 -2.91 17.77 -30.17
CA THR A 61 -3.05 19.15 -29.70
C THR A 61 -2.61 19.27 -28.25
N GLY A 62 -2.30 20.50 -27.80
CA GLY A 62 -2.01 20.77 -26.38
C GLY A 62 -3.15 20.35 -25.44
N ARG A 63 -4.40 20.36 -25.94
CA ARG A 63 -5.57 19.87 -25.21
C ARG A 63 -5.51 18.35 -25.01
N ASP A 64 -5.13 17.60 -26.04
CA ASP A 64 -5.01 16.14 -25.98
C ASP A 64 -3.91 15.71 -25.02
N VAL A 65 -2.76 16.39 -25.06
CA VAL A 65 -1.65 16.16 -24.13
C VAL A 65 -2.08 16.46 -22.69
N THR A 66 -2.77 17.57 -22.46
CA THR A 66 -3.26 17.93 -21.12
C THR A 66 -4.27 16.90 -20.59
N ALA A 67 -5.18 16.43 -21.44
CA ALA A 67 -6.13 15.39 -21.09
C ALA A 67 -5.43 14.07 -20.77
N ALA A 68 -4.45 13.67 -21.58
CA ALA A 68 -3.64 12.47 -21.38
C ALA A 68 -2.87 12.52 -20.05
N VAL A 69 -2.17 13.63 -19.77
CA VAL A 69 -1.45 13.83 -18.50
C VAL A 69 -2.40 13.73 -17.31
N ARG A 70 -3.60 14.34 -17.39
CA ARG A 70 -4.60 14.26 -16.31
C ARG A 70 -5.08 12.83 -16.09
N ALA A 71 -5.34 12.10 -17.17
CA ALA A 71 -5.75 10.69 -17.09
C ALA A 71 -4.64 9.82 -16.49
N THR A 72 -3.40 9.97 -16.97
CA THR A 72 -2.24 9.26 -16.43
C THR A 72 -2.03 9.56 -14.95
N LYS A 73 -2.12 10.83 -14.53
CA LYS A 73 -2.04 11.20 -13.09
C LYS A 73 -3.04 10.43 -12.25
N ALA A 74 -4.29 10.32 -12.72
CA ALA A 74 -5.32 9.58 -11.99
C ALA A 74 -5.02 8.08 -11.91
N MET A 75 -4.52 7.49 -13.00
CA MET A 75 -4.15 6.07 -13.05
C MET A 75 -2.95 5.75 -12.15
N VAL A 76 -1.87 6.54 -12.24
CA VAL A 76 -0.68 6.38 -11.40
C VAL A 76 -1.05 6.50 -9.93
N ARG A 77 -1.85 7.52 -9.54
CA ARG A 77 -2.29 7.67 -8.14
C ARG A 77 -3.11 6.48 -7.65
N ARG A 78 -3.99 5.93 -8.50
CA ARG A 78 -4.77 4.74 -8.17
C ARG A 78 -3.86 3.53 -7.93
N GLU A 79 -2.90 3.33 -8.82
CA GLU A 79 -1.94 2.22 -8.73
C GLU A 79 -1.04 2.35 -7.49
N GLU A 80 -0.48 3.53 -7.23
CA GLU A 80 0.30 3.79 -6.03
C GLU A 80 -0.49 3.55 -4.74
N ARG A 81 -1.78 3.95 -4.71
CA ARG A 81 -2.68 3.68 -3.58
C ARG A 81 -2.91 2.17 -3.41
N GLN A 82 -3.15 1.44 -4.50
CA GLN A 82 -3.33 -0.01 -4.47
C GLN A 82 -2.07 -0.72 -3.94
N GLN A 83 -0.90 -0.32 -4.41
CA GLN A 83 0.37 -0.88 -3.95
C GLN A 83 0.63 -0.58 -2.47
N GLN A 84 0.34 0.63 -2.00
CA GLN A 84 0.47 0.97 -0.58
C GLN A 84 -0.52 0.17 0.27
N PHE A 85 -1.75 -0.03 -0.22
CA PHE A 85 -2.77 -0.84 0.44
C PHE A 85 -2.33 -2.30 0.61
N GLU A 86 -1.87 -2.93 -0.47
CA GLU A 86 -1.39 -4.32 -0.44
C GLU A 86 -0.16 -4.49 0.43
N ARG A 87 0.79 -3.55 0.32
CA ARG A 87 1.98 -3.52 1.17
C ARG A 87 1.60 -3.45 2.65
N LEU A 88 0.63 -2.60 3.00
CA LEU A 88 0.16 -2.47 4.37
C LEU A 88 -0.48 -3.77 4.87
N ILE A 89 -1.35 -4.40 4.09
CA ILE A 89 -1.94 -5.71 4.44
C ILE A 89 -0.84 -6.73 4.72
N ARG A 90 0.13 -6.86 3.81
CA ARG A 90 1.22 -7.83 3.95
C ARG A 90 2.03 -7.56 5.20
N THR A 91 2.36 -6.30 5.47
CA THR A 91 3.13 -5.91 6.67
C THR A 91 2.36 -6.22 7.95
N VAL A 92 1.08 -5.85 8.04
CA VAL A 92 0.23 -6.14 9.21
C VAL A 92 0.12 -7.64 9.47
N VAL A 93 -0.17 -8.44 8.44
CA VAL A 93 -0.31 -9.90 8.57
C VAL A 93 1.02 -10.53 9.00
N THR A 94 2.12 -10.14 8.37
CA THR A 94 3.45 -10.64 8.73
C THR A 94 3.82 -10.26 10.15
N HIS A 95 3.54 -9.03 10.56
CA HIS A 95 3.83 -8.53 11.91
C HIS A 95 2.98 -9.25 12.97
N ALA A 96 1.69 -9.46 12.71
CA ALA A 96 0.79 -10.23 13.56
C ALA A 96 1.29 -11.67 13.75
N HIS A 97 1.72 -12.35 12.69
CA HIS A 97 2.23 -13.71 12.79
C HIS A 97 3.56 -13.80 13.53
N ARG A 98 4.50 -12.89 13.26
CA ARG A 98 5.81 -12.88 13.94
C ARG A 98 5.69 -12.62 15.43
N ASN A 99 4.70 -11.84 15.86
CA ASN A 99 4.50 -11.44 17.24
C ASN A 99 3.30 -12.15 17.89
N SER A 100 2.83 -13.27 17.32
CA SER A 100 1.54 -13.85 17.69
C SER A 100 1.45 -14.26 19.17
N ALA A 101 2.55 -14.73 19.76
CA ALA A 101 2.59 -15.08 21.18
C ALA A 101 2.36 -13.86 22.07
N ARG A 102 3.14 -12.79 21.85
CA ARG A 102 3.00 -11.52 22.59
C ARG A 102 1.61 -10.92 22.42
N PHE A 103 1.15 -10.78 21.18
CA PHE A 103 -0.16 -10.19 20.91
C PHE A 103 -1.32 -11.01 21.44
N ARG A 104 -1.20 -12.33 21.53
CA ARG A 104 -2.24 -13.18 22.10
C ARG A 104 -2.39 -12.95 23.60
N VAL A 105 -1.28 -12.87 24.34
CA VAL A 105 -1.31 -12.54 25.78
C VAL A 105 -2.00 -11.19 26.01
N ASP A 106 -1.58 -10.15 25.27
CA ASP A 106 -2.17 -8.82 25.39
C ASP A 106 -3.67 -8.81 25.00
N ALA A 107 -4.03 -9.56 23.95
CA ALA A 107 -5.40 -9.70 23.50
C ALA A 107 -6.30 -10.46 24.50
N GLU A 108 -5.78 -11.50 25.15
CA GLU A 108 -6.51 -12.24 26.18
C GLU A 108 -6.76 -11.36 27.42
N ILE A 109 -5.77 -10.55 27.81
CA ILE A 109 -5.93 -9.57 28.90
C ILE A 109 -7.03 -8.55 28.55
N ASP A 110 -7.01 -7.96 27.34
CA ASP A 110 -8.06 -7.02 26.91
C ASP A 110 -9.44 -7.71 26.82
N TYR A 111 -9.49 -8.95 26.33
CA TYR A 111 -10.72 -9.74 26.27
C TYR A 111 -11.35 -9.95 27.66
N LEU A 112 -10.53 -10.32 28.66
CA LEU A 112 -10.98 -10.47 30.04
C LEU A 112 -11.42 -9.13 30.63
N ALA A 113 -10.63 -8.07 30.44
CA ALA A 113 -10.96 -6.73 30.92
C ALA A 113 -12.30 -6.22 30.34
N ARG A 114 -12.59 -6.49 29.06
CA ARG A 114 -13.88 -6.18 28.43
C ARG A 114 -15.02 -6.94 29.07
N THR A 115 -14.84 -8.22 29.34
CA THR A 115 -15.84 -9.08 29.99
C THR A 115 -16.19 -8.54 31.38
N HIS A 116 -15.18 -8.19 32.18
CA HIS A 116 -15.40 -7.61 33.51
C HIS A 116 -16.10 -6.25 33.47
N ARG A 117 -15.89 -5.47 32.41
CA ARG A 117 -16.51 -4.13 32.24
C ARG A 117 -17.85 -4.17 31.49
N GLY A 118 -18.41 -5.35 31.22
CA GLY A 118 -19.65 -5.50 30.46
C GLY A 118 -19.58 -4.99 29.01
N LYS A 119 -18.37 -4.85 28.45
CA LYS A 119 -18.17 -4.40 27.07
C LYS A 119 -18.42 -5.54 26.08
N PRO A 120 -18.82 -5.23 24.83
CA PRO A 120 -18.96 -6.23 23.79
C PRO A 120 -17.67 -7.06 23.62
N ARG A 121 -17.84 -8.38 23.57
CA ARG A 121 -16.75 -9.32 23.32
C ARG A 121 -16.23 -9.13 21.91
N VAL A 122 -14.90 -9.13 21.79
CA VAL A 122 -14.19 -9.10 20.52
C VAL A 122 -13.32 -10.35 20.45
N PRO A 123 -13.31 -11.11 19.34
CA PRO A 123 -12.45 -12.28 19.21
C PRO A 123 -10.97 -11.93 19.43
N VAL A 124 -10.22 -12.84 20.06
CA VAL A 124 -8.80 -12.65 20.39
C VAL A 124 -7.99 -12.36 19.11
N GLU A 125 -8.31 -13.02 18.00
CA GLU A 125 -7.66 -12.84 16.69
C GLU A 125 -7.90 -11.43 16.15
N SER A 126 -9.08 -10.86 16.40
CA SER A 126 -9.38 -9.48 16.03
C SER A 126 -8.57 -8.48 16.85
N LEU A 127 -8.33 -8.76 18.12
CA LEU A 127 -7.50 -7.94 19.00
C LEU A 127 -6.01 -8.03 18.63
N VAL A 128 -5.53 -9.24 18.28
CA VAL A 128 -4.16 -9.45 17.76
C VAL A 128 -3.92 -8.58 16.52
N VAL A 129 -4.87 -8.53 15.58
CA VAL A 129 -4.75 -7.68 14.39
C VAL A 129 -4.80 -6.19 14.75
N GLN A 130 -5.62 -5.78 15.73
CA GLN A 130 -5.65 -4.38 16.18
C GLN A 130 -4.30 -3.94 16.76
N LEU A 131 -3.70 -4.76 17.62
CA LEU A 131 -2.36 -4.50 18.18
C LEU A 131 -1.30 -4.42 17.07
N ALA A 132 -1.32 -5.37 16.14
CA ALA A 132 -0.40 -5.37 15.00
C ALA A 132 -0.56 -4.11 14.13
N MET A 133 -1.79 -3.66 13.87
CA MET A 133 -2.06 -2.45 13.12
C MET A 133 -1.57 -1.19 13.84
N GLN A 134 -1.80 -1.08 15.15
CA GLN A 134 -1.32 0.07 15.95
C GLN A 134 0.19 0.23 15.84
N GLU A 135 0.95 -0.87 15.94
CA GLU A 135 2.41 -0.82 15.82
C GLU A 135 2.89 -0.55 14.38
N VAL A 136 2.17 -1.04 13.36
CA VAL A 136 2.54 -0.86 11.95
C VAL A 136 2.23 0.54 11.44
N PHE A 137 1.10 1.14 11.82
CA PHE A 137 0.71 2.48 11.38
C PHE A 137 1.70 3.56 11.82
N GLY A 138 2.41 3.37 12.93
CA GLY A 138 3.46 4.30 13.36
C GLY A 138 4.76 4.22 12.55
N ARG A 139 4.91 3.21 11.67
CA ARG A 139 6.19 2.90 10.98
C ARG A 139 6.09 2.87 9.46
N VAL A 140 4.90 2.63 8.91
CA VAL A 140 4.70 2.49 7.46
C VAL A 140 3.99 3.73 6.92
N PRO A 141 4.47 4.31 5.80
CA PRO A 141 3.75 5.39 5.14
C PRO A 141 2.34 4.97 4.73
N THR A 142 1.35 5.78 5.08
CA THR A 142 -0.08 5.59 4.72
C THR A 142 -0.69 6.83 4.07
N ASN A 143 0.15 7.75 3.61
CA ASN A 143 -0.19 9.05 3.06
C ASN A 143 -1.11 9.02 1.82
N ARG A 144 -1.28 7.88 1.14
CA ARG A 144 -2.20 7.72 0.00
C ARG A 144 -3.45 6.90 0.35
N LEU A 145 -3.58 6.45 1.60
CA LEU A 145 -4.69 5.64 2.06
C LEU A 145 -5.75 6.49 2.75
N THR A 146 -7.01 6.16 2.53
CA THR A 146 -8.14 6.74 3.25
C THR A 146 -8.44 5.98 4.54
N ILE A 147 -9.34 6.53 5.36
CA ILE A 147 -9.85 5.81 6.54
C ILE A 147 -10.56 4.51 6.13
N ASP A 148 -11.24 4.49 4.98
CA ASP A 148 -11.90 3.29 4.47
C ASP A 148 -10.91 2.23 4.01
N ASP A 149 -9.75 2.62 3.51
CA ASP A 149 -8.65 1.70 3.22
C ASP A 149 -8.12 1.07 4.52
N ALA A 150 -7.98 1.85 5.59
CA ALA A 150 -7.55 1.32 6.89
C ALA A 150 -8.56 0.30 7.45
N ARG A 151 -9.87 0.58 7.33
CA ARG A 151 -10.94 -0.37 7.70
C ARG A 151 -10.88 -1.64 6.85
N SER A 152 -10.65 -1.48 5.55
CA SER A 152 -10.53 -2.59 4.60
C SER A 152 -9.30 -3.45 4.88
N VAL A 153 -8.15 -2.83 5.18
CA VAL A 153 -6.93 -3.52 5.65
C VAL A 153 -7.24 -4.34 6.90
N ALA A 154 -7.90 -3.75 7.89
CA ALA A 154 -8.24 -4.44 9.13
C ALA A 154 -9.09 -5.69 8.85
N ARG A 155 -10.11 -5.56 7.99
CA ARG A 155 -10.98 -6.68 7.61
C ARG A 155 -10.20 -7.80 6.91
N VAL A 156 -9.38 -7.46 5.91
CA VAL A 156 -8.60 -8.46 5.16
C VAL A 156 -7.54 -9.12 6.04
N ALA A 157 -6.85 -8.34 6.88
CA ALA A 157 -5.85 -8.86 7.81
C ALA A 157 -6.48 -9.81 8.83
N LYS A 158 -7.65 -9.47 9.40
CA LYS A 158 -8.40 -10.37 10.29
C LYS A 158 -8.71 -11.71 9.63
N GLN A 159 -9.23 -11.69 8.40
CA GLN A 159 -9.53 -12.92 7.66
C GLN A 159 -8.27 -13.78 7.46
N ARG A 160 -7.16 -13.19 7.02
CA ARG A 160 -5.90 -13.91 6.76
C ARG A 160 -5.26 -14.48 8.02
N VAL A 161 -5.30 -13.71 9.11
CA VAL A 161 -4.75 -14.13 10.41
C VAL A 161 -5.59 -15.25 11.01
N ALA A 162 -6.93 -15.12 10.98
CA ALA A 162 -7.85 -16.15 11.49
C ALA A 162 -7.68 -17.50 10.77
N MET A 163 -7.60 -17.50 9.43
CA MET A 163 -7.37 -18.73 8.65
C MET A 163 -6.08 -19.44 9.05
N SER A 164 -5.03 -18.68 9.36
CA SER A 164 -3.75 -19.25 9.77
C SER A 164 -3.77 -19.82 11.19
N PHE A 165 -4.58 -19.23 12.09
CA PHE A 165 -4.81 -19.78 13.42
C PHE A 165 -5.63 -21.07 13.37
N GLN A 166 -6.66 -21.12 12.51
CA GLN A 166 -7.45 -22.32 12.28
C GLN A 166 -6.58 -23.45 11.73
N ALA A 167 -5.78 -23.20 10.69
CA ALA A 167 -4.86 -24.19 10.13
C ALA A 167 -3.85 -24.75 11.17
N ARG A 168 -3.41 -23.92 12.13
CA ARG A 168 -2.55 -24.40 13.23
C ARG A 168 -3.30 -25.27 14.23
N ALA A 169 -4.56 -24.95 14.52
CA ALA A 169 -5.39 -25.75 15.41
C ALA A 169 -5.67 -27.13 14.79
N ASP A 170 -6.06 -27.16 13.51
CA ASP A 170 -6.33 -28.40 12.76
C ASP A 170 -5.09 -29.30 12.69
N ALA A 171 -3.90 -28.72 12.44
CA ALA A 171 -2.64 -29.46 12.39
C ALA A 171 -2.19 -30.03 13.75
N VAL A 172 -2.56 -29.36 14.86
CA VAL A 172 -2.31 -29.89 16.22
C VAL A 172 -3.27 -31.05 16.50
N ASP A 173 -4.53 -30.91 16.11
CA ASP A 173 -5.56 -31.94 16.30
C ASP A 173 -5.23 -33.23 15.53
N GLU A 174 -4.77 -33.11 14.28
CA GLU A 174 -4.33 -34.24 13.45
C GLU A 174 -3.12 -34.98 14.06
N ARG A 175 -2.21 -34.25 14.72
CA ARG A 175 -1.08 -34.87 15.44
C ARG A 175 -1.52 -35.63 16.69
N ILE A 176 -2.56 -35.17 17.37
CA ILE A 176 -3.10 -35.82 18.57
C ILE A 176 -3.87 -37.09 18.19
N HIS A 177 -4.53 -37.10 17.03
CA HIS A 177 -5.36 -38.21 16.57
C HIS A 177 -4.63 -39.27 15.71
N ARG A 178 -3.30 -39.17 15.55
CA ARG A 178 -2.54 -40.26 14.90
C ARG A 178 -2.58 -41.51 15.78
N PRO A 179 -3.07 -42.67 15.28
CA PRO A 179 -2.93 -43.92 16.01
C PRO A 179 -1.44 -44.20 16.19
N SER A 180 -1.03 -44.53 17.42
CA SER A 180 0.29 -45.11 17.65
C SER A 180 0.38 -46.39 16.83
N VAL A 181 1.15 -46.35 15.75
CA VAL A 181 1.50 -47.55 14.99
C VAL A 181 2.47 -48.33 15.88
N GLY A 182 1.94 -49.37 16.52
CA GLY A 182 2.74 -50.42 17.17
C GLY A 182 3.37 -51.35 16.15
#